data_AF-A0A8C2XFA4-F1
#
_entry.id   AF-A0A8C2XFA4-F1
#
_cell.length_a   1.000
_cell.length_b   1.000
_cell.length_c   1.000
_cell.angle_alpha   90.00
_cell.angle_beta   90.00
_cell.angle_gamma   90.00
#
_symmetry.space_group_name_H-M   'P 1'
#
loop_
_entity.id
_entity.type
_entity.pdbx_description
1 polymer ?
#
loop_
_entity_poly.entity_id
_entity_poly.type
_entity_poly.pdbx_seq_one_letter_code
_entity_poly.pdbx_strand_id
1 'polypeptide(L)'
;MKSIFQLDKPAVSRLCLQFQRLFVVLKLSMERQAVQRAKEAFLSGRTRPLEFRLQQLHALQRMITEKEAEISTALKQDINRSQYDTPLLELIGIENEIKLALEKLAVWAAPRPVERNLLTISDEVYIQPEPLGLVLIIGAWNYPWAVTLQPLVGAIAAGNAAVVKPSELSEHSSLLLRALLPRYLDKVRTPELFQKGFIMSLVTTFR
;
A
#
# COMPACT_ATOMS: atom_id res chain seq x y z
N MET A 1 5.75 22.72 56.27
CA MET A 1 4.98 21.82 55.38
C MET A 1 5.66 21.79 54.00
N LYS A 2 6.70 20.98 53.82
CA LYS A 2 7.39 20.80 52.52
C LYS A 2 7.40 19.30 52.23
N SER A 3 6.55 18.88 51.29
CA SER A 3 6.63 17.55 50.66
C SER A 3 6.15 17.71 49.23
N ILE A 4 7.00 18.30 48.39
CA ILE A 4 6.85 18.22 46.94
C ILE A 4 7.64 16.98 46.54
N PHE A 5 6.94 15.98 46.01
CA PHE A 5 7.47 14.74 45.47
C PHE A 5 8.71 15.00 44.61
N GLN A 6 9.89 14.65 45.11
CA GLN A 6 11.09 14.52 44.28
C GLN A 6 10.95 13.20 43.52
N LEU A 7 10.50 13.28 42.27
CA LEU A 7 10.55 12.14 41.35
C LEU A 7 12.01 11.74 41.13
N ASP A 8 12.32 10.50 41.49
CA ASP A 8 13.64 9.91 41.37
C ASP A 8 14.02 9.81 39.88
N LYS A 9 14.90 10.71 39.42
CA LYS A 9 15.35 10.83 38.01
C LYS A 9 15.77 9.48 37.37
N PRO A 10 16.52 8.59 38.03
CA PRO A 10 16.84 7.26 37.49
C PRO A 10 15.63 6.32 37.39
N ALA A 11 14.62 6.45 38.25
CA ALA A 11 13.36 5.71 38.11
C ALA A 11 12.57 6.18 36.88
N VAL A 12 12.49 7.50 36.65
CA VAL A 12 11.85 8.09 35.46
C VAL A 12 12.58 7.68 34.16
N SER A 13 13.91 7.64 34.18
CA SER A 13 14.71 7.21 33.02
C SER A 13 14.54 5.72 32.70
N ARG A 14 14.54 4.84 33.71
CA ARG A 14 14.25 3.41 33.53
C ARG A 14 12.83 3.15 33.02
N LEU A 15 11.86 3.90 33.54
CA LEU A 15 10.48 3.81 33.08
C LEU A 15 10.34 4.29 31.63
N CYS A 16 11.01 5.39 31.25
CA CYS A 16 11.06 5.90 29.87
C CYS A 16 11.67 4.86 28.90
N LEU A 17 12.78 4.22 29.29
CA LEU A 17 13.41 3.15 28.50
C LEU A 17 12.51 1.91 28.38
N GLN A 18 11.81 1.53 29.45
CA GLN A 18 10.82 0.44 29.40
C GLN A 18 9.65 0.79 28.47
N PHE A 19 9.15 2.02 28.51
CA PHE A 19 8.10 2.49 27.60
C PHE A 19 8.57 2.54 26.15
N GLN A 20 9.78 3.05 25.88
CA GLN A 20 10.37 3.04 24.53
C GLN A 20 10.54 1.60 24.01
N ARG A 21 11.02 0.68 24.85
CA ARG A 21 11.20 -0.73 24.50
C ARG A 21 9.87 -1.42 24.24
N LEU A 22 8.85 -1.18 25.08
CA LEU A 22 7.50 -1.68 24.89
C LEU A 22 6.88 -1.14 23.59
N PHE A 23 7.06 0.15 23.30
CA PHE A 23 6.59 0.77 22.07
C PHE A 23 7.24 0.14 20.82
N VAL A 24 8.55 -0.11 20.87
CA VAL A 24 9.28 -0.79 19.77
C VAL A 24 8.80 -2.24 19.59
N VAL A 25 8.60 -2.99 20.68
CA VAL A 25 8.09 -4.37 20.61
C VAL A 25 6.66 -4.42 20.05
N LEU A 26 5.79 -3.51 20.50
CA LEU A 26 4.43 -3.40 19.98
C LEU A 26 4.45 -3.05 18.48
N LYS A 27 5.28 -2.07 18.08
CA LYS A 27 5.44 -1.67 16.68
C LYS A 27 5.90 -2.84 15.80
N LEU A 28 6.96 -3.56 16.20
CA LEU A 28 7.47 -4.74 15.51
C LEU A 28 6.44 -5.87 15.41
N SER A 29 5.59 -6.05 16.43
CA SER A 29 4.53 -7.05 16.39
C SER A 29 3.46 -6.74 15.34
N MET A 30 3.11 -5.46 15.17
CA MET A 30 2.09 -5.01 14.24
C MET A 30 2.54 -5.11 12.77
N GLU A 31 3.81 -4.81 12.53
CA GLU A 31 4.43 -4.85 11.20
C GLU A 31 4.52 -6.29 10.70
N ARG A 32 4.93 -7.21 11.57
CA ARG A 32 4.91 -8.66 11.29
C ARG A 32 3.50 -9.16 10.98
N GLN A 33 2.49 -8.72 11.72
CA GLN A 33 1.11 -9.10 11.44
C GLN A 33 0.62 -8.59 10.09
N ALA A 34 0.97 -7.35 9.71
CA ALA A 34 0.60 -6.78 8.42
C ALA A 34 1.21 -7.60 7.26
N VAL A 35 2.50 -7.92 7.35
CA VAL A 35 3.21 -8.76 6.38
C VAL A 35 2.60 -10.17 6.31
N GLN A 36 2.35 -10.80 7.45
CA GLN A 36 1.81 -12.15 7.53
C GLN A 36 0.42 -12.23 6.89
N ARG A 37 -0.46 -11.27 7.21
CA ARG A 37 -1.79 -11.14 6.61
C ARG A 37 -1.74 -10.96 5.10
N ALA A 38 -0.86 -10.10 4.62
CA ALA A 38 -0.69 -9.88 3.19
C ALA A 38 -0.19 -11.14 2.47
N LYS A 39 0.74 -11.87 3.10
CA LYS A 39 1.25 -13.15 2.61
C LYS A 39 0.16 -14.23 2.55
N GLU A 40 -0.61 -14.41 3.61
CA GLU A 40 -1.74 -15.36 3.65
C GLU A 40 -2.77 -15.04 2.58
N ALA A 41 -3.00 -13.75 2.32
CA ALA A 41 -3.91 -13.33 1.29
C ALA A 41 -3.43 -13.65 -0.12
N PHE A 42 -2.14 -13.46 -0.41
CA PHE A 42 -1.57 -13.93 -1.67
C PHE A 42 -1.66 -15.47 -1.80
N LEU A 43 -1.29 -16.20 -0.74
CA LEU A 43 -1.27 -17.66 -0.74
C LEU A 43 -2.65 -18.29 -0.92
N SER A 44 -3.72 -17.57 -0.57
CA SER A 44 -5.08 -18.04 -0.86
C SER A 44 -5.45 -18.01 -2.35
N GLY A 45 -4.58 -17.49 -3.23
CA GLY A 45 -4.78 -17.44 -4.68
C GLY A 45 -5.76 -16.37 -5.17
N ARG A 46 -6.39 -15.62 -4.26
CA ARG A 46 -7.45 -14.65 -4.57
C ARG A 46 -7.02 -13.49 -5.48
N THR A 47 -5.73 -13.16 -5.48
CA THR A 47 -5.17 -12.06 -6.30
C THR A 47 -4.86 -12.50 -7.73
N ARG A 48 -4.98 -13.80 -8.03
CA ARG A 48 -4.64 -14.38 -9.34
C ARG A 48 -5.67 -14.04 -10.43
N PRO A 49 -7.00 -14.16 -10.22
CA PRO A 49 -7.99 -13.88 -11.26
C PRO A 49 -7.92 -12.43 -11.77
N LEU A 50 -8.11 -12.23 -13.07
CA LEU A 50 -8.04 -10.89 -13.68
C LEU A 50 -9.19 -10.00 -13.24
N GLU A 51 -10.38 -10.58 -13.06
CA GLU A 51 -11.59 -9.90 -12.61
C GLU A 51 -11.35 -9.25 -11.25
N PHE A 52 -10.68 -9.98 -10.36
CA PHE A 52 -10.31 -9.49 -9.04
C PHE A 52 -9.39 -8.27 -9.15
N ARG A 53 -8.35 -8.34 -10.00
CA ARG A 53 -7.41 -7.22 -10.21
C ARG A 53 -8.12 -5.99 -10.79
N LEU A 54 -9.00 -6.18 -11.77
CA LEU A 54 -9.81 -5.11 -12.37
C LEU A 54 -10.70 -4.43 -11.33
N GLN A 55 -11.35 -5.19 -10.45
CA GLN A 55 -12.16 -4.64 -9.37
C GLN A 55 -11.34 -3.75 -8.43
N GLN A 56 -10.12 -4.15 -8.08
CA GLN A 56 -9.24 -3.35 -7.24
C GLN A 56 -8.77 -2.06 -7.95
N LEU A 57 -8.44 -2.14 -9.23
CA LEU A 57 -8.04 -0.97 -10.03
C LEU A 57 -9.19 0.04 -10.15
N HIS A 58 -10.42 -0.41 -10.41
CA HIS A 58 -11.59 0.46 -10.39
C HIS A 58 -11.87 1.05 -9.01
N ALA A 59 -11.69 0.28 -7.94
CA ALA A 59 -11.84 0.79 -6.58
C ALA A 59 -10.79 1.87 -6.24
N LEU A 60 -9.56 1.71 -6.70
CA LEU A 60 -8.50 2.70 -6.55
C LEU A 60 -8.82 3.98 -7.33
N GLN A 61 -9.33 3.84 -8.56
CA GLN A 61 -9.78 4.98 -9.36
C GLN A 61 -10.89 5.76 -8.63
N ARG A 62 -11.92 5.05 -8.15
CA ARG A 62 -13.00 5.67 -7.35
C ARG A 62 -12.49 6.39 -6.12
N MET A 63 -11.52 5.80 -5.41
CA MET A 63 -10.91 6.45 -4.24
C MET A 63 -10.30 7.80 -4.61
N ILE A 64 -9.53 7.87 -5.70
CA ILE A 64 -8.86 9.10 -6.12
C ILE A 64 -9.89 10.17 -6.49
N THR A 65 -10.87 9.80 -7.33
CA THR A 65 -11.90 10.74 -7.80
C THR A 65 -12.81 11.22 -6.66
N GLU A 66 -13.28 10.33 -5.78
CA GLU A 66 -14.18 10.68 -4.67
C GLU A 66 -13.47 11.47 -3.56
N LYS A 67 -12.13 11.40 -3.47
CA LYS A 67 -11.34 11.97 -2.35
C LYS A 67 -10.35 13.05 -2.77
N GLU A 68 -10.42 13.53 -4.00
CA GLU A 68 -9.53 14.57 -4.54
C GLU A 68 -9.40 15.80 -3.63
N ALA A 69 -10.51 16.31 -3.08
CA ALA A 69 -10.50 17.47 -2.19
C ALA A 69 -9.79 17.19 -0.84
N GLU A 70 -10.00 16.00 -0.27
CA GLU A 70 -9.33 15.56 0.96
C GLU A 70 -7.81 15.37 0.70
N ILE A 71 -7.46 14.80 -0.46
CA ILE A 71 -6.08 14.61 -0.90
C ILE A 71 -5.37 15.96 -1.07
N SER A 72 -6.02 16.91 -1.74
CA SER A 72 -5.51 18.27 -1.93
C SER A 72 -5.28 18.98 -0.60
N THR A 73 -6.19 18.80 0.36
CA THR A 73 -6.05 19.37 1.71
C THR A 73 -4.85 18.78 2.44
N ALA A 74 -4.66 17.46 2.39
CA ALA A 74 -3.51 16.79 3.00
C ALA A 74 -2.18 17.26 2.39
N LEU A 75 -2.11 17.35 1.06
CA LEU A 75 -0.92 17.85 0.34
C LEU A 75 -0.61 19.32 0.65
N LYS A 76 -1.63 20.15 0.83
CA LYS A 76 -1.46 21.53 1.28
C LYS A 76 -0.83 21.58 2.68
N GLN A 77 -1.22 20.68 3.57
CA GLN A 77 -0.67 20.63 4.93
C GLN A 77 0.77 20.09 4.97
N ASP A 78 1.07 19.06 4.17
CA ASP A 78 2.41 18.44 4.16
C ASP A 78 3.46 19.28 3.45
N ILE A 79 3.14 19.81 2.26
CA ILE A 79 4.12 20.41 1.35
C ILE A 79 3.64 21.73 0.72
N ASN A 80 2.58 22.33 1.28
CA ASN A 80 2.00 23.60 0.81
C ASN A 80 1.55 23.61 -0.66
N ARG A 81 1.34 22.43 -1.27
CA ARG A 81 0.92 22.31 -2.68
C ARG A 81 -0.46 22.92 -2.89
N SER A 82 -0.62 23.69 -3.97
CA SER A 82 -1.91 24.29 -4.28
C SER A 82 -2.91 23.24 -4.77
N GLN A 83 -4.20 23.47 -4.54
CA GLN A 83 -5.26 22.59 -5.06
C GLN A 83 -5.26 22.49 -6.59
N TYR A 84 -4.72 23.51 -7.28
CA TYR A 84 -4.64 23.53 -8.74
C TYR A 84 -3.46 22.70 -9.26
N ASP A 85 -2.36 22.64 -8.50
CA ASP A 85 -1.19 21.84 -8.85
C ASP A 85 -1.35 20.36 -8.47
N THR A 86 -2.20 20.05 -7.48
CA THR A 86 -2.41 18.69 -6.99
C THR A 86 -2.80 17.71 -8.10
N PRO A 87 -3.84 17.96 -8.93
CA PRO A 87 -4.19 17.05 -10.02
C PRO A 87 -3.02 16.83 -10.98
N LEU A 88 -2.38 17.92 -11.42
CA LEU A 88 -1.31 17.89 -12.42
C LEU A 88 -0.07 17.13 -11.94
N LEU A 89 0.33 17.35 -10.68
CA LEU A 89 1.58 16.84 -10.14
C LEU A 89 1.46 15.49 -9.42
N GLU A 90 0.26 15.10 -8.99
CA GLU A 90 0.04 13.86 -8.21
C GLU A 90 -0.95 12.91 -8.87
N LEU A 91 -2.12 13.40 -9.28
CA LEU A 91 -3.28 12.53 -9.52
C LEU A 91 -3.39 12.04 -10.96
N ILE A 92 -3.22 12.94 -11.94
CA ILE A 92 -3.34 12.59 -13.37
C ILE A 92 -2.41 11.43 -13.75
N GLY A 93 -1.18 11.43 -13.20
CA GLY A 93 -0.23 10.34 -13.41
C GLY A 93 -0.71 8.99 -12.87
N ILE A 94 -1.43 8.97 -11.75
CA ILE A 94 -1.99 7.74 -11.16
C ILE A 94 -3.22 7.29 -11.96
N GLU A 95 -4.10 8.22 -12.31
CA GLU A 95 -5.31 7.92 -13.09
C GLU A 95 -4.97 7.36 -14.47
N ASN A 96 -3.96 7.92 -15.14
CA ASN A 96 -3.46 7.41 -16.42
C ASN A 96 -2.86 6.01 -16.27
N GLU A 97 -2.11 5.73 -15.20
CA GLU A 97 -1.55 4.41 -14.92
C GLU A 97 -2.66 3.38 -14.69
N ILE A 98 -3.69 3.74 -13.92
CA ILE A 98 -4.86 2.88 -13.70
C ILE A 98 -5.58 2.61 -15.01
N LYS A 99 -5.83 3.65 -15.82
CA LYS A 99 -6.48 3.50 -17.13
C LYS A 99 -5.69 2.59 -18.05
N LEU A 100 -4.38 2.80 -18.16
CA LEU A 100 -3.50 1.94 -18.96
C LEU A 100 -3.56 0.49 -18.47
N ALA A 101 -3.50 0.27 -17.15
CA ALA A 101 -3.61 -1.05 -16.57
C ALA A 101 -4.95 -1.70 -16.91
N LEU A 102 -6.08 -1.00 -16.72
CA LEU A 102 -7.42 -1.52 -17.07
C LEU A 102 -7.52 -1.92 -18.55
N GLU A 103 -6.96 -1.12 -19.46
CA GLU A 103 -6.98 -1.39 -20.91
C GLU A 103 -6.07 -2.55 -21.33
N LYS A 104 -4.92 -2.73 -20.67
CA LYS A 104 -3.87 -3.67 -21.10
C LYS A 104 -3.76 -4.93 -20.27
N LEU A 105 -4.42 -5.00 -19.11
CA LEU A 105 -4.25 -6.09 -18.13
C LEU A 105 -4.39 -7.49 -18.75
N ALA A 106 -5.44 -7.71 -19.54
CA ALA A 106 -5.69 -9.01 -20.16
C ALA A 106 -4.56 -9.42 -21.11
N VAL A 107 -4.05 -8.47 -21.91
CA VAL A 107 -2.92 -8.69 -22.82
C VAL A 107 -1.62 -8.92 -22.04
N TRP A 108 -1.42 -8.20 -20.94
CA TRP A 108 -0.24 -8.35 -20.10
C TRP A 108 -0.20 -9.69 -19.34
N ALA A 109 -1.35 -10.26 -19.00
CA ALA A 109 -1.44 -11.52 -18.28
C ALA A 109 -1.47 -12.77 -19.18
N ALA A 110 -1.75 -12.60 -20.48
CA ALA A 110 -1.83 -13.70 -21.42
C ALA A 110 -0.46 -14.40 -21.64
N PRO A 111 -0.46 -15.73 -21.87
CA PRO A 111 0.73 -16.44 -22.32
C PRO A 111 1.27 -15.85 -23.63
N ARG A 112 2.59 -15.74 -23.73
CA ARG A 112 3.27 -15.22 -24.94
C ARG A 112 4.02 -16.35 -25.63
N PRO A 113 3.56 -16.85 -26.78
CA PRO A 113 4.29 -17.87 -27.54
C PRO A 113 5.69 -17.37 -27.91
N VAL A 114 6.67 -18.28 -27.92
CA VAL A 114 8.05 -17.98 -28.33
C VAL A 114 8.46 -18.86 -29.51
N GLU A 115 9.52 -18.44 -30.20
CA GLU A 115 10.07 -19.20 -31.32
C GLU A 115 10.55 -20.58 -30.87
N ARG A 116 10.23 -21.60 -31.67
CA ARG A 116 10.61 -23.00 -31.42
C ARG A 116 11.83 -23.35 -32.26
N ASN A 117 12.68 -24.23 -31.74
CA ASN A 117 13.77 -24.83 -32.52
C ASN A 117 13.40 -26.25 -32.95
N LEU A 118 14.27 -26.91 -33.74
CA LEU A 118 14.03 -28.26 -34.25
C LEU A 118 13.81 -29.30 -33.13
N LEU A 119 14.42 -29.10 -31.96
CA LEU A 119 14.29 -30.01 -30.83
C LEU A 119 12.96 -29.84 -30.09
N THR A 120 12.36 -28.65 -30.15
CA THR A 120 11.11 -28.30 -29.46
C THR A 120 9.94 -28.07 -30.44
N ILE A 121 10.05 -28.56 -31.67
CA ILE A 121 9.09 -28.25 -32.75
C ILE A 121 7.69 -28.84 -32.48
N SER A 122 7.63 -29.94 -31.73
CA SER A 122 6.39 -30.60 -31.32
C SER A 122 5.84 -30.10 -29.98
N ASP A 123 6.55 -29.20 -29.28
CA ASP A 123 6.19 -28.73 -27.95
C ASP A 123 5.38 -27.42 -28.00
N GLU A 124 4.59 -27.17 -26.95
CA GLU A 124 4.00 -25.85 -26.71
C GLU A 124 4.95 -25.01 -25.85
N VAL A 125 5.52 -23.94 -26.44
CA VAL A 125 6.52 -23.10 -25.77
C VAL A 125 6.00 -21.66 -25.66
N TYR A 126 5.86 -21.17 -24.44
CA TYR A 126 5.40 -19.82 -24.14
C TYR A 126 6.01 -19.27 -22.86
N ILE A 127 5.94 -17.95 -22.69
CA ILE A 127 6.27 -17.23 -21.46
C ILE A 127 4.95 -16.86 -20.78
N GLN A 128 4.75 -17.35 -19.55
CA GLN A 128 3.60 -17.00 -18.72
C GLN A 128 4.02 -16.01 -17.62
N PRO A 129 3.45 -14.80 -17.59
CA PRO A 129 3.65 -13.88 -16.49
C PRO A 129 2.94 -14.37 -15.23
N GLU A 130 3.66 -14.42 -14.11
CA GLU A 130 3.12 -14.79 -12.81
C GLU A 130 3.49 -13.74 -11.74
N PRO A 131 2.62 -13.52 -10.73
CA PRO A 131 2.93 -12.63 -9.62
C PRO A 131 4.11 -13.17 -8.78
N LEU A 132 4.95 -12.25 -8.29
CA LEU A 132 6.07 -12.56 -7.39
C LEU A 132 5.60 -12.95 -5.99
N GLY A 133 4.46 -12.41 -5.55
CA GLY A 133 3.87 -12.70 -4.25
C GLY A 133 3.55 -11.45 -3.46
N LEU A 134 4.34 -11.20 -2.42
CA LEU A 134 4.20 -10.03 -1.56
C LEU A 134 5.22 -8.95 -1.94
N VAL A 135 4.74 -7.76 -2.25
CA VAL A 135 5.56 -6.59 -2.59
C VAL A 135 5.50 -5.56 -1.47
N LEU A 136 6.63 -4.93 -1.17
CA LEU A 136 6.72 -3.78 -0.27
C LEU A 136 6.91 -2.51 -1.10
N ILE A 137 6.04 -1.53 -0.88
CA ILE A 137 6.11 -0.21 -1.51
C ILE A 137 6.47 0.80 -0.44
N ILE A 138 7.59 1.50 -0.63
CA ILE A 138 8.06 2.54 0.28
C ILE A 138 7.90 3.89 -0.43
N GLY A 139 6.94 4.68 0.04
CA GLY A 139 6.67 6.01 -0.51
C GLY A 139 7.67 7.05 -0.03
N ALA A 140 7.95 8.04 -0.87
CA ALA A 140 8.71 9.25 -0.53
C ALA A 140 7.77 10.42 -0.18
N TRP A 141 8.32 11.55 0.25
CA TRP A 141 7.56 12.68 0.80
C TRP A 141 7.30 13.83 -0.19
N ASN A 142 8.01 13.87 -1.30
CA ASN A 142 7.93 14.97 -2.28
C ASN A 142 6.74 14.83 -3.24
N TYR A 143 6.30 13.59 -3.47
CA TYR A 143 5.07 13.27 -4.19
C TYR A 143 4.32 12.12 -3.50
N PRO A 144 3.82 12.31 -2.26
CA PRO A 144 3.46 11.22 -1.37
C PRO A 144 2.34 10.33 -1.91
N TRP A 145 1.55 10.80 -2.89
CA TRP A 145 0.52 10.01 -3.55
C TRP A 145 1.06 9.30 -4.78
N ALA A 146 1.69 10.02 -5.72
CA ALA A 146 2.15 9.44 -6.99
C ALA A 146 3.17 8.31 -6.78
N VAL A 147 4.25 8.57 -6.03
CA VAL A 147 5.32 7.57 -5.83
C VAL A 147 4.90 6.40 -4.94
N THR A 148 3.74 6.50 -4.29
CA THR A 148 3.16 5.43 -3.47
C THR A 148 2.14 4.62 -4.28
N LEU A 149 1.25 5.29 -5.01
CA LEU A 149 0.11 4.66 -5.69
C LEU A 149 0.45 4.17 -7.10
N GLN A 150 1.32 4.84 -7.85
CA GLN A 150 1.75 4.34 -9.16
C GLN A 150 2.39 2.93 -9.09
N PRO A 151 3.37 2.65 -8.20
CA PRO A 151 3.87 1.28 -8.04
C PRO A 151 2.80 0.32 -7.47
N LEU A 152 1.83 0.81 -6.71
CA LEU A 152 0.72 -0.01 -6.21
C LEU A 152 -0.20 -0.47 -7.35
N VAL A 153 -0.47 0.39 -8.34
CA VAL A 153 -1.20 0.03 -9.55
C VAL A 153 -0.51 -1.12 -10.26
N GLY A 154 0.81 -1.02 -10.49
CA GLY A 154 1.60 -2.09 -11.08
C GLY A 154 1.57 -3.40 -10.27
N ALA A 155 1.67 -3.30 -8.93
CA ALA A 155 1.60 -4.47 -8.06
C ALA A 155 0.25 -5.18 -8.13
N ILE A 156 -0.86 -4.43 -8.13
CA ILE A 156 -2.23 -4.94 -8.28
C ILE A 156 -2.40 -5.58 -9.66
N ALA A 157 -1.99 -4.89 -10.72
CA ALA A 157 -2.09 -5.39 -12.10
C ALA A 157 -1.31 -6.70 -12.29
N ALA A 158 -0.13 -6.83 -11.69
CA ALA A 158 0.65 -8.06 -11.73
C ALA A 158 0.04 -9.20 -10.87
N GLY A 159 -0.93 -8.92 -10.00
CA GLY A 159 -1.59 -9.92 -9.14
C GLY A 159 -0.87 -10.18 -7.81
N ASN A 160 -0.05 -9.24 -7.36
CA ASN A 160 0.66 -9.33 -6.09
C ASN A 160 -0.20 -8.86 -4.92
N ALA A 161 0.13 -9.33 -3.72
CA ALA A 161 -0.19 -8.66 -2.48
C ALA A 161 0.76 -7.47 -2.25
N ALA A 162 0.29 -6.41 -1.59
CA ALA A 162 1.13 -5.24 -1.31
C ALA A 162 1.07 -4.80 0.16
N VAL A 163 2.22 -4.45 0.71
CA VAL A 163 2.35 -3.66 1.94
C VAL A 163 2.87 -2.29 1.54
N VAL A 164 2.18 -1.25 1.99
CA VAL A 164 2.52 0.14 1.69
C VAL A 164 3.04 0.79 2.96
N LYS A 165 4.23 1.39 2.86
CA LYS A 165 4.85 2.21 3.88
C LYS A 165 5.00 3.63 3.32
N PRO A 166 4.03 4.53 3.54
CA PRO A 166 4.16 5.92 3.17
C PRO A 166 5.28 6.60 3.98
N SER A 167 5.72 7.76 3.50
CA SER A 167 6.71 8.57 4.23
C SER A 167 6.08 9.21 5.47
N GLU A 168 6.79 9.10 6.60
CA GLU A 168 6.45 9.79 7.85
C GLU A 168 6.61 11.32 7.77
N LEU A 169 7.35 11.83 6.78
CA LEU A 169 7.54 13.28 6.57
C LEU A 169 6.32 13.94 5.91
N SER A 170 5.43 13.15 5.30
CA SER A 170 4.15 13.62 4.76
C SER A 170 3.02 13.03 5.62
N GLU A 171 2.94 13.50 6.86
CA GLU A 171 2.09 12.93 7.91
C GLU A 171 0.62 12.92 7.51
N HIS A 172 0.10 14.03 6.97
CA HIS A 172 -1.31 14.17 6.63
C HIS A 172 -1.69 13.23 5.47
N SER A 173 -0.87 13.17 4.43
CA SER A 173 -1.05 12.25 3.31
C SER A 173 -0.94 10.79 3.74
N SER A 174 0.03 10.46 4.59
CA SER A 174 0.20 9.10 5.11
C SER A 174 -1.00 8.65 5.95
N LEU A 175 -1.52 9.52 6.82
CA LEU A 175 -2.71 9.23 7.63
C LEU A 175 -3.96 9.06 6.76
N LEU A 176 -4.12 9.91 5.74
CA LEU A 176 -5.24 9.82 4.81
C LEU A 176 -5.18 8.55 3.96
N LEU A 177 -4.01 8.22 3.39
CA LEU A 177 -3.78 6.95 2.67
C LEU A 177 -4.16 5.75 3.55
N ARG A 178 -3.72 5.75 4.81
CA ARG A 178 -4.04 4.70 5.79
C ARG A 178 -5.53 4.59 6.08
N ALA A 179 -6.26 5.70 6.08
CA ALA A 179 -7.70 5.72 6.32
C ALA A 179 -8.51 5.27 5.09
N LEU A 180 -8.06 5.64 3.88
CA LEU A 180 -8.81 5.43 2.64
C LEU A 180 -8.58 4.04 2.04
N LEU A 181 -7.35 3.57 1.96
CA LEU A 181 -7.06 2.36 1.19
C LEU A 181 -7.82 1.12 1.71
N PRO A 182 -7.99 0.87 3.03
CA PRO A 182 -8.84 -0.21 3.53
C PRO A 182 -10.36 -0.02 3.32
N ARG A 183 -10.81 1.18 2.93
CA ARG A 183 -12.23 1.44 2.63
C ARG A 183 -12.58 1.11 1.19
N TYR A 184 -11.63 1.31 0.26
CA TYR A 184 -11.83 1.13 -1.17
C TYR A 184 -11.27 -0.18 -1.68
N LEU A 185 -10.02 -0.47 -1.33
CA LEU A 185 -9.42 -1.75 -1.65
C LEU A 185 -9.93 -2.79 -0.69
N ASP A 186 -9.89 -4.01 -1.17
CA ASP A 186 -10.45 -5.11 -0.43
C ASP A 186 -9.64 -5.35 0.87
N LYS A 187 -10.36 -5.73 1.93
CA LYS A 187 -9.97 -5.62 3.33
C LYS A 187 -9.28 -6.89 3.80
N VAL A 188 -8.05 -6.84 4.33
CA VAL A 188 -7.70 -7.87 5.32
C VAL A 188 -8.28 -7.39 6.64
N ARG A 189 -9.26 -8.11 7.19
CA ARG A 189 -9.93 -7.77 8.45
C ARG A 189 -8.89 -7.52 9.55
N THR A 190 -8.63 -6.25 9.86
CA THR A 190 -7.83 -5.82 11.02
C THR A 190 -8.78 -5.52 12.18
N PRO A 191 -8.62 -6.13 13.37
CA PRO A 191 -9.26 -5.61 14.57
C PRO A 191 -8.78 -4.17 14.82
N GLU A 192 -9.67 -3.33 15.35
CA GLU A 192 -9.72 -1.86 15.33
C GLU A 192 -8.57 -1.09 16.03
N LEU A 193 -7.40 -1.69 16.21
CA LEU A 193 -6.26 -1.11 16.93
C LEU A 193 -5.19 -0.56 15.98
N PHE A 194 -5.57 0.41 15.15
CA PHE A 194 -4.62 1.19 14.35
C PHE A 194 -4.71 2.65 14.81
N GLN A 195 -3.94 3.03 15.83
CA GLN A 195 -3.81 4.45 16.21
C GLN A 195 -2.40 5.06 16.06
N LYS A 196 -1.27 4.32 15.92
CA LYS A 196 0.06 4.99 15.92
C LYS A 196 1.19 4.38 15.02
N GLY A 197 0.90 3.55 14.02
CA GLY A 197 1.94 2.92 13.17
C GLY A 197 1.81 3.20 11.66
N PHE A 198 2.90 3.65 11.02
CA PHE A 198 3.01 4.08 9.61
C PHE A 198 3.06 2.93 8.57
N ILE A 199 2.54 1.74 8.87
CA ILE A 199 2.57 0.59 7.96
C ILE A 199 1.16 0.08 7.70
N MET A 200 0.83 -0.02 6.42
CA MET A 200 -0.48 -0.47 5.94
C MET A 200 -0.32 -1.74 5.11
N SER A 201 -1.08 -2.77 5.43
CA SER A 201 -1.22 -3.98 4.61
C SER A 201 -2.48 -3.86 3.78
N LEU A 202 -2.38 -4.01 2.45
CA LEU A 202 -3.51 -4.01 1.54
C LEU A 202 -3.52 -5.32 0.76
N VAL A 203 -4.37 -6.23 1.19
CA VAL A 203 -4.80 -7.40 0.42
C VAL A 203 -6.22 -7.76 0.89
N THR A 204 -6.92 -8.61 0.17
CA THR A 204 -8.28 -8.33 -0.24
C THR A 204 -9.21 -9.51 0.07
N THR A 205 -10.16 -9.50 1.03
CA THR A 205 -11.14 -10.60 1.28
C THR A 205 -12.47 -10.64 0.50
N PHE A 206 -12.79 -11.82 -0.05
CA PHE A 206 -14.05 -12.20 -0.71
C PHE A 206 -15.30 -12.27 0.20
N ARG A 207 -16.47 -12.08 -0.40
CA ARG A 207 -17.72 -12.76 -0.02
C ARG A 207 -18.04 -13.77 -1.10
#